data_AF-A0A935ZZU7-F1
#
_entry.id   AF-A0A935ZZU7-F1
#
_cell.length_a   1.000
_cell.length_b   1.000
_cell.length_c   1.000
_cell.angle_alpha   90.00
_cell.angle_beta   90.00
_cell.angle_gamma   90.00
#
_symmetry.space_group_name_H-M   'P 1'
#
loop_
_entity.id
_entity.type
_entity.pdbx_description
1 polymer ?
#
loop_
_entity_poly.entity_id
_entity_poly.type
_entity_poly.pdbx_seq_one_letter_code
_entity_poly.pdbx_strand_id
1 'polypeptide(L)'
;MKRHWILPFLFVATGSVQATQTEIRLDFPGSRTEACSVDGSPISSARLRVQIRPDSEGVYQQQFLGCHLGNWTTIAPPTPSELHHNAGEAGFDELIAQIPRGYLNQGPTVTIAVVSVDEQGRIIDEARPLGTHGLSLAGNPLSVPALGSSRSGVIVLFGVLGLFWLWRMRRHSGALLVSGIALMIGASPVTEADLRIAPAQLDFADAANDSVNQSAAYDLRAVSAILEDRMLKVRVSYSNLERALLADTDRMLFIGNSLTSTNSLPQMLSRIALQAGKTLEVKSIVMNGASLEEHWYHSATLREIEAGNYPVVSLQQGPSSLPESQDHLLSWSVRFNAPIRANGGRPLLFMVWPDWSRLGYLDDVRNSYETAATMTEGAFAPAGIAWQRAWADDPQLALYGPDGFHPSELGTYLAALTLFCTVYQQSPEGLPAQIPRANGASTALPEATARLLQRSAWTACQNPGFPGR
;
A
#
# COMPACT_ATOMS: atom_id res chain seq x y z
N MET A 1 18.72 -54.73 29.89
CA MET A 1 18.48 -54.26 28.51
C MET A 1 18.17 -52.77 28.56
N LYS A 2 19.10 -51.91 28.13
CA LYS A 2 18.94 -50.44 28.11
C LYS A 2 18.15 -50.05 26.85
N ARG A 3 16.91 -49.56 26.99
CA ARG A 3 16.18 -48.93 25.88
C ARG A 3 16.63 -47.47 25.76
N HIS A 4 17.30 -47.17 24.63
CA HIS A 4 17.67 -45.83 24.24
C HIS A 4 16.42 -45.13 23.68
N TRP A 5 16.06 -43.99 24.25
CA TRP A 5 15.08 -43.08 23.67
C TRP A 5 15.83 -42.16 22.72
N ILE A 6 15.65 -42.36 21.41
CA ILE A 6 16.08 -41.42 20.38
C ILE A 6 14.91 -40.45 20.20
N LEU A 7 15.06 -39.23 20.69
CA LEU A 7 14.19 -38.11 20.37
C LEU A 7 14.47 -37.68 18.92
N PRO A 8 13.48 -37.67 18.01
CA PRO A 8 13.66 -36.99 16.74
C PRO A 8 13.53 -35.49 17.00
N PHE A 9 14.62 -34.75 16.82
CA PHE A 9 14.57 -33.31 16.65
C PHE A 9 13.81 -33.03 15.35
N LEU A 10 12.53 -32.66 15.48
CA LEU A 10 11.76 -32.09 14.39
C LEU A 10 12.26 -30.65 14.22
N PHE A 11 13.15 -30.44 13.25
CA PHE A 11 13.40 -29.11 12.72
C PHE A 11 12.11 -28.65 12.04
N VAL A 12 11.28 -27.90 12.76
CA VAL A 12 10.27 -27.05 12.15
C VAL A 12 11.07 -25.94 11.46
N ALA A 13 11.34 -26.11 10.17
CA ALA A 13 11.67 -25.00 9.32
C ALA A 13 10.41 -24.14 9.23
N THR A 14 10.21 -23.24 10.20
CA THR A 14 9.33 -22.10 10.01
C THR A 14 9.93 -21.34 8.85
N GLY A 15 9.32 -21.43 7.67
CA GLY A 15 9.61 -20.49 6.60
C GLY A 15 9.34 -19.10 7.19
N SER A 16 10.41 -18.39 7.55
CA SER A 16 10.34 -16.99 7.90
C SER A 16 9.82 -16.28 6.66
N VAL A 17 8.57 -15.85 6.69
CA VAL A 17 8.13 -14.73 5.85
C VAL A 17 9.17 -13.64 6.14
N GLN A 18 10.02 -13.33 5.16
CA GLN A 18 11.11 -12.38 5.35
C GLN A 18 10.51 -11.09 5.90
N ALA A 19 10.90 -10.70 7.11
CA ALA A 19 10.44 -9.44 7.67
C ALA A 19 11.03 -8.31 6.83
N THR A 20 10.25 -7.80 5.89
CA THR A 20 10.61 -6.64 5.08
C THR A 20 10.54 -5.40 5.96
N GLN A 21 11.59 -4.59 5.88
CA GLN A 21 11.69 -3.35 6.65
C GLN A 21 11.64 -2.19 5.67
N THR A 22 10.87 -1.16 6.01
CA THR A 22 10.81 0.07 5.23
C THR A 22 11.80 1.07 5.83
N GLU A 23 12.72 1.59 5.03
CA GLU A 23 13.55 2.72 5.43
C GLU A 23 13.17 3.97 4.65
N ILE A 24 12.78 5.03 5.36
CA ILE A 24 12.66 6.38 4.83
C ILE A 24 13.94 7.12 5.16
N ARG A 25 14.65 7.55 4.13
CA ARG A 25 15.92 8.26 4.21
C ARG A 25 15.70 9.73 3.87
N LEU A 26 16.15 10.62 4.74
CA LEU A 26 16.04 12.06 4.57
C LEU A 26 17.43 12.67 4.36
N ASP A 27 17.66 13.15 3.15
CA ASP A 27 18.90 13.77 2.70
C ASP A 27 18.77 15.30 2.68
N PHE A 28 19.76 15.99 3.23
CA PHE A 28 19.85 17.45 3.22
C PHE A 28 20.93 17.90 2.22
N PRO A 29 20.92 19.15 1.72
CA PRO A 29 21.90 19.63 0.73
C PRO A 29 23.35 19.31 1.10
N GLY A 30 24.11 18.74 0.15
CA GLY A 30 25.50 18.33 0.34
C GLY A 30 25.70 16.96 0.99
N SER A 31 24.64 16.15 1.15
CA SER A 31 24.71 14.78 1.69
C SER A 31 24.01 13.75 0.81
N ARG A 32 24.50 12.49 0.83
CA ARG A 32 23.83 11.30 0.31
C ARG A 32 23.67 10.27 1.44
N THR A 33 22.47 9.74 1.64
CA THR A 33 22.09 8.84 2.76
C THR A 33 22.43 7.38 2.52
N GLU A 34 22.89 7.02 1.33
CA GLU A 34 23.22 5.64 0.93
C GLU A 34 24.29 5.01 1.84
N ALA A 35 25.19 5.82 2.43
CA ALA A 35 26.11 5.40 3.46
C ALA A 35 26.13 6.42 4.60
N CYS A 36 26.28 5.96 5.86
CA CYS A 36 26.82 6.83 6.92
C CYS A 36 28.35 6.89 6.71
N SER A 37 28.80 7.26 5.50
CA SER A 37 30.21 7.52 5.19
C SER A 37 30.52 8.98 5.45
N VAL A 38 31.66 9.21 6.10
CA VAL A 38 32.26 10.52 6.30
C VAL A 38 33.25 10.74 5.16
N ASP A 39 32.78 11.18 4.00
CA ASP A 39 33.66 11.60 2.92
C ASP A 39 34.16 13.03 3.22
N GLY A 40 35.12 13.13 4.14
CA GLY A 40 36.10 14.22 4.28
C GLY A 40 35.60 15.67 4.46
N SER A 41 34.30 15.95 4.49
CA SER A 41 33.73 17.30 4.61
C SER A 41 33.21 17.57 6.03
N PRO A 42 33.29 18.83 6.52
CA PRO A 42 32.79 19.19 7.84
C PRO A 42 31.29 18.90 7.97
N ILE A 43 30.95 18.17 9.03
CA ILE A 43 29.61 17.70 9.37
C ILE A 43 28.76 18.93 9.76
N SER A 44 27.96 19.44 8.83
CA SER A 44 27.02 20.55 9.12
C SER A 44 25.54 20.18 8.94
N SER A 45 25.22 18.97 8.46
CA SER A 45 23.85 18.47 8.36
C SER A 45 23.69 17.12 9.05
N ALA A 46 22.76 17.03 9.98
CA ALA A 46 22.35 15.75 10.58
C ALA A 46 21.62 14.92 9.51
N ARG A 47 22.03 13.67 9.27
CA ARG A 47 21.27 12.72 8.42
C ARG A 47 20.25 12.00 9.29
N LEU A 48 19.02 11.89 8.81
CA LEU A 48 17.93 11.20 9.49
C LEU A 48 17.48 10.01 8.67
N ARG A 49 17.38 8.85 9.33
CA ARG A 49 16.77 7.64 8.81
C ARG A 49 15.60 7.26 9.72
N VAL A 50 14.45 6.98 9.13
CA VAL A 50 13.27 6.45 9.81
C VAL A 50 13.07 5.02 9.33
N GLN A 51 13.17 4.08 10.25
CA GLN A 51 13.01 2.66 9.96
C GLN A 51 11.66 2.21 10.49
N ILE A 52 10.79 1.70 9.63
CA ILE A 52 9.52 1.09 9.99
C ILE A 52 9.66 -0.42 9.88
N ARG A 53 9.37 -1.13 10.97
CA ARG A 53 9.46 -2.59 11.04
C ARG A 53 8.34 -3.18 11.89
N PRO A 54 7.81 -4.37 11.55
CA PRO A 54 6.92 -5.08 12.44
C PRO A 54 7.68 -5.56 13.68
N ASP A 55 7.05 -5.50 14.86
CA ASP A 55 7.54 -6.14 16.07
C ASP A 55 7.15 -7.63 16.13
N SER A 56 7.43 -8.29 17.27
CA SER A 56 7.12 -9.71 17.45
C SER A 56 5.63 -10.04 17.40
N GLU A 57 4.76 -9.05 17.60
CA GLU A 57 3.31 -9.19 17.53
C GLU A 57 2.76 -8.73 16.16
N GLY A 58 3.64 -8.28 15.25
CA GLY A 58 3.28 -7.80 13.92
C GLY A 58 2.83 -6.33 13.88
N VAL A 59 2.98 -5.58 14.98
CA VAL A 59 2.68 -4.15 15.00
C VAL A 59 3.86 -3.38 14.42
N TYR A 60 3.57 -2.51 13.45
CA TYR A 60 4.61 -1.70 12.82
C TYR A 60 5.08 -0.59 13.77
N GLN A 61 6.40 -0.53 13.96
CA GLN A 61 7.07 0.43 14.81
C GLN A 61 8.00 1.29 13.95
N GLN A 62 7.92 2.61 14.09
CA GLN A 62 8.87 3.56 13.51
C GLN A 62 10.01 3.83 14.50
N GLN A 63 11.25 3.80 14.01
CA GLN A 63 12.47 4.06 14.77
C GLN A 63 13.28 5.17 14.09
N PHE A 64 13.70 6.16 14.86
CA PHE A 64 14.50 7.28 14.38
C PHE A 64 15.99 7.02 14.60
N LEU A 65 16.78 7.14 13.54
CA LEU A 65 18.22 6.94 13.52
C LEU A 65 18.91 8.21 13.03
N GLY A 66 19.86 8.72 13.82
CA GLY A 66 20.74 9.81 13.44
C GLY A 66 22.13 9.29 13.06
N CYS A 67 22.74 9.85 12.01
CA CYS A 67 24.12 9.53 11.64
C CYS A 67 25.09 10.44 12.41
N HIS A 68 25.95 9.84 13.23
CA HIS A 68 26.98 10.54 14.01
C HIS A 68 28.33 9.83 13.84
N LEU A 69 29.36 10.56 13.38
CA LEU A 69 30.72 10.04 13.15
C LEU A 69 30.76 8.75 12.31
N GLY A 70 29.91 8.65 11.30
CA GLY A 70 29.85 7.48 10.42
C GLY A 70 29.09 6.28 10.99
N ASN A 71 28.43 6.44 12.15
CA ASN A 71 27.56 5.41 12.73
C ASN A 71 26.10 5.88 12.81
N TRP A 72 25.18 4.99 12.44
CA TRP A 72 23.76 5.18 12.71
C TRP A 72 23.44 4.81 14.16
N THR A 73 22.83 5.72 14.90
CA THR A 73 22.43 5.50 16.29
C THR A 73 20.98 5.87 16.49
N THR A 74 20.26 5.11 17.31
CA THR A 74 18.89 5.43 17.72
C THR A 74 18.86 6.74 18.49
N ILE A 75 18.04 7.68 18.02
CA ILE A 75 17.91 9.01 18.64
C ILE A 75 16.57 9.19 19.38
N ALA A 76 15.65 8.24 19.23
CA ALA A 76 14.38 8.20 19.96
C ALA A 76 13.90 6.75 20.15
N PRO A 77 13.16 6.44 21.22
CA PRO A 77 12.49 5.15 21.37
C PRO A 77 11.60 4.83 20.16
N PRO A 78 11.47 3.56 19.75
CA PRO A 78 10.49 3.17 18.75
C PRO A 78 9.07 3.54 19.19
N THR A 79 8.27 4.01 18.25
CA THR A 79 6.85 4.31 18.48
C THR A 79 5.99 3.57 17.46
N PRO A 80 4.73 3.24 17.78
CA PRO A 80 3.81 2.67 16.79
C PRO A 80 3.73 3.56 15.55
N SER A 81 3.73 2.95 14.37
CA SER A 81 3.47 3.59 13.08
C SER A 81 2.03 3.28 12.69
N GLU A 82 1.34 4.24 12.08
CA GLU A 82 -0.01 4.02 11.57
C GLU A 82 0.09 3.15 10.31
N LEU A 83 -0.60 2.01 10.33
CA LEU A 83 -0.81 1.15 9.17
C LEU A 83 -2.29 1.22 8.82
N HIS A 84 -2.58 1.62 7.58
CA HIS A 84 -3.92 1.60 7.04
C HIS A 84 -4.03 0.51 6.00
N HIS A 85 -4.86 -0.49 6.28
CA HIS A 85 -5.09 -1.60 5.38
C HIS A 85 -6.01 -1.20 4.22
N ASN A 86 -5.57 -1.45 2.98
CA ASN A 86 -6.31 -1.14 1.74
C ASN A 86 -6.88 0.29 1.67
N ALA A 87 -6.18 1.28 2.23
CA ALA A 87 -6.65 2.66 2.32
C ALA A 87 -5.86 3.66 1.45
N GLY A 88 -4.81 3.20 0.78
CA GLY A 88 -4.06 3.97 -0.20
C GLY A 88 -4.83 4.12 -1.53
N GLU A 89 -4.25 4.85 -2.48
CA GLU A 89 -4.78 4.89 -3.85
C GLU A 89 -4.97 3.47 -4.38
N ALA A 90 -6.08 3.17 -5.06
CA ALA A 90 -6.32 1.85 -5.67
C ALA A 90 -6.28 0.63 -4.71
N GLY A 91 -6.57 0.82 -3.42
CA GLY A 91 -6.75 -0.29 -2.47
C GLY A 91 -5.45 -0.86 -1.90
N PHE A 92 -4.39 -0.06 -1.88
CA PHE A 92 -3.08 -0.43 -1.31
C PHE A 92 -3.01 -0.25 0.20
N ASP A 93 -2.11 -0.98 0.85
CA ASP A 93 -1.78 -0.72 2.26
C ASP A 93 -0.91 0.53 2.36
N GLU A 94 -1.12 1.35 3.39
CA GLU A 94 -0.39 2.59 3.60
C GLU A 94 0.33 2.56 4.96
N LEU A 95 1.64 2.78 4.96
CA LEU A 95 2.42 3.08 6.17
C LEU A 95 2.64 4.58 6.29
N ILE A 96 2.35 5.11 7.47
CA ILE A 96 2.57 6.52 7.77
C ILE A 96 3.70 6.66 8.78
N ALA A 97 4.79 7.26 8.32
CA ALA A 97 5.85 7.77 9.19
C ALA A 97 5.50 9.19 9.63
N GLN A 98 5.45 9.40 10.93
CA GLN A 98 5.21 10.73 11.49
C GLN A 98 6.52 11.27 12.04
N ILE A 99 7.11 12.23 11.34
CA ILE A 99 8.43 12.79 11.66
C ILE A 99 8.27 14.15 12.32
N PRO A 100 8.55 14.30 13.63
CA PRO A 100 8.45 15.60 14.29
C PRO A 100 9.34 16.64 13.65
N ARG A 101 8.82 17.87 13.53
CA ARG A 101 9.58 19.02 13.01
C ARG A 101 10.93 19.22 13.70
N GLY A 102 11.05 18.88 14.98
CA GLY A 102 12.30 18.99 15.74
C GLY A 102 13.46 18.16 15.17
N TYR A 103 13.17 17.12 14.38
CA TYR A 103 14.18 16.29 13.72
C TYR A 103 14.54 16.77 12.31
N LEU A 104 13.82 17.75 11.77
CA LEU A 104 14.10 18.33 10.47
C LEU A 104 15.08 19.50 10.67
N ASN A 105 16.28 19.42 10.10
CA ASN A 105 17.26 20.50 10.15
C ASN A 105 16.66 21.82 9.60
N GLN A 106 17.16 22.99 10.00
CA GLN A 106 16.67 24.29 9.53
C GLN A 106 16.90 24.60 8.03
N GLY A 107 17.30 23.61 7.22
CA GLY A 107 17.58 23.77 5.80
C GLY A 107 16.30 23.83 4.94
N PRO A 108 16.27 24.62 3.85
CA PRO A 108 15.07 24.83 3.03
C PRO A 108 14.76 23.69 2.05
N THR A 109 15.52 22.59 2.07
CA THR A 109 15.46 21.51 1.06
C THR A 109 15.74 20.15 1.72
N VAL A 110 14.97 19.14 1.32
CA VAL A 110 15.13 17.75 1.72
C VAL A 110 14.84 16.86 0.52
N THR A 111 15.69 15.86 0.32
CA THR A 111 15.41 14.74 -0.56
C THR A 111 14.90 13.58 0.30
N ILE A 112 13.74 13.07 -0.03
CA ILE A 112 13.17 11.87 0.60
C ILE A 112 13.51 10.70 -0.32
N ALA A 113 14.08 9.62 0.19
CA ALA A 113 14.15 8.35 -0.53
C ALA A 113 13.49 7.28 0.33
N VAL A 114 12.73 6.40 -0.30
CA VAL A 114 12.09 5.28 0.40
C VAL A 114 12.63 3.99 -0.20
N VAL A 115 13.15 3.12 0.66
CA VAL A 115 13.64 1.82 0.24
C VAL A 115 12.99 0.72 1.06
N SER A 116 12.74 -0.41 0.42
CA SER A 116 12.44 -1.66 1.09
C SER A 116 13.73 -2.45 1.24
N VAL A 117 13.97 -3.04 2.40
CA VAL A 117 15.16 -3.86 2.67
C VAL A 117 14.81 -5.23 3.22
N ASP A 118 15.66 -6.22 2.92
CA ASP A 118 15.61 -7.55 3.53
C ASP A 118 16.06 -7.52 5.00
N GLU A 119 15.92 -8.64 5.71
CA GLU A 119 16.35 -8.77 7.11
C GLU A 119 17.85 -8.50 7.33
N GLN A 120 18.66 -8.56 6.27
CA GLN A 120 20.09 -8.26 6.30
C GLN A 120 20.39 -6.79 5.91
N GLY A 121 19.37 -5.97 5.67
CA GLY A 121 19.49 -4.56 5.31
C GLY A 121 19.87 -4.33 3.84
N ARG A 122 19.76 -5.35 2.97
CA ARG A 122 19.99 -5.19 1.53
C ARG A 122 18.75 -4.59 0.90
N ILE A 123 18.96 -3.57 0.04
CA ILE A 123 17.87 -2.93 -0.70
C ILE A 123 17.26 -3.95 -1.66
N ILE A 124 15.96 -4.19 -1.50
CA ILE A 124 15.15 -5.03 -2.39
C ILE A 124 14.29 -4.20 -3.35
N ASP A 125 13.95 -2.96 -2.97
CA ASP A 125 13.19 -2.02 -3.79
C ASP A 125 13.51 -0.56 -3.37
N GLU A 126 13.41 0.39 -4.30
CA GLU A 126 13.71 1.80 -4.08
C GLU A 126 12.83 2.74 -4.92
N ALA A 127 12.12 3.67 -4.26
CA ALA A 127 11.51 4.81 -4.93
C ALA A 127 12.23 6.11 -4.58
N ARG A 128 12.52 6.89 -5.63
CA ARG A 128 13.07 8.25 -5.51
C ARG A 128 12.08 9.27 -6.10
N PRO A 129 11.93 10.43 -5.46
CA PRO A 129 11.09 11.50 -5.97
C PRO A 129 11.68 12.02 -7.28
N LEU A 130 10.82 12.45 -8.19
CA LEU A 130 11.22 13.09 -9.44
C LEU A 130 11.74 14.51 -9.18
N GLY A 131 12.91 14.62 -8.55
CA GLY A 131 13.58 15.89 -8.25
C GLY A 131 13.96 16.07 -6.78
N THR A 132 14.66 17.16 -6.50
CA THR A 132 14.95 17.62 -5.12
C THR A 132 13.87 18.61 -4.72
N HIS A 133 13.27 18.42 -3.54
CA HIS A 133 12.14 19.25 -3.10
C HIS A 133 12.52 20.19 -1.95
N GLY A 134 11.96 21.40 -2.03
CA GLY A 134 12.11 22.43 -1.02
C GLY A 134 11.14 22.21 0.14
N LEU A 135 11.66 21.99 1.34
CA LEU A 135 10.92 22.16 2.58
C LEU A 135 11.16 23.58 3.07
N SER A 136 10.25 24.51 2.78
CA SER A 136 10.36 25.86 3.35
C SER A 136 10.02 25.79 4.84
N LEU A 137 11.03 25.51 5.68
CA LEU A 137 10.92 25.52 7.14
C LEU A 137 10.94 26.94 7.73
N ALA A 138 11.22 27.92 6.87
CA ALA A 138 11.08 29.34 7.13
C ALA A 138 9.84 29.86 6.39
N GLY A 139 9.05 30.71 7.07
CA GLY A 139 8.15 31.61 6.37
C GLY A 139 8.92 32.39 5.30
N ASN A 140 8.26 32.68 4.20
CA ASN A 140 8.76 33.16 2.90
C ASN A 140 9.73 34.39 2.91
N PRO A 141 10.33 34.79 1.75
CA PRO A 141 11.73 35.17 1.60
C PRO A 141 11.88 36.59 1.03
N LEU A 142 12.60 37.47 1.72
CA LEU A 142 13.27 38.61 1.08
C LEU A 142 14.77 38.52 1.31
N SER A 143 15.34 37.36 0.99
CA SER A 143 16.77 37.24 0.72
C SER A 143 16.94 36.61 -0.66
N VAL A 144 16.97 37.48 -1.66
CA VAL A 144 17.71 37.23 -2.90
C VAL A 144 19.09 36.70 -2.51
N PRO A 145 19.65 35.69 -3.21
CA PRO A 145 20.97 35.16 -2.88
C PRO A 145 21.96 36.31 -2.83
N ALA A 146 22.71 36.42 -1.74
CA ALA A 146 23.82 37.33 -1.65
C ALA A 146 24.77 37.03 -2.82
N LEU A 147 24.76 37.90 -3.83
CA LEU A 147 25.84 38.01 -4.80
C LEU A 147 27.13 38.09 -3.99
N GLY A 148 28.04 37.17 -4.32
CA GLY A 148 29.32 37.01 -3.66
C GLY A 148 30.03 38.34 -3.46
N SER A 149 30.71 38.42 -2.32
CA SER A 149 31.61 39.47 -1.89
C SER A 149 32.46 40.07 -3.04
N SER A 150 31.98 41.15 -3.65
CA SER A 150 32.83 42.16 -4.27
C SER A 150 32.23 43.53 -3.98
N ARG A 151 32.92 44.31 -3.16
CA ARG A 151 32.52 45.66 -2.71
C ARG A 151 32.51 46.72 -3.83
N SER A 152 32.51 46.33 -5.10
CA SER A 152 32.68 47.25 -6.23
C SER A 152 31.40 47.52 -7.02
N GLY A 153 30.32 46.74 -6.85
CA GLY A 153 29.07 46.91 -7.60
C GLY A 153 28.08 47.94 -7.02
N VAL A 154 28.07 48.12 -5.70
CA VAL A 154 27.04 48.95 -5.03
C VAL A 154 27.33 50.46 -5.14
N ILE A 155 28.59 50.86 -5.32
CA ILE A 155 28.94 52.29 -5.45
C ILE A 155 28.57 52.84 -6.85
N VAL A 156 28.47 51.97 -7.87
CA VAL A 156 28.19 52.41 -9.26
C VAL A 156 26.70 52.76 -9.46
N LEU A 157 25.77 52.08 -8.80
CA LEU A 157 24.33 52.32 -9.01
C LEU A 157 23.83 53.63 -8.34
N PHE A 158 24.36 53.97 -7.15
CA PHE A 158 23.98 55.19 -6.43
C PHE A 158 24.56 56.47 -7.05
N GLY A 159 25.72 56.39 -7.71
CA GLY A 159 26.33 57.52 -8.42
C GLY A 159 25.54 57.94 -9.68
N VAL A 160 24.98 56.97 -10.41
CA VAL A 160 24.24 57.22 -11.66
C VAL A 160 22.85 57.81 -11.39
N LEU A 161 22.15 57.34 -10.35
CA LEU A 161 20.83 57.85 -9.99
C LEU A 161 20.87 59.24 -9.33
N GLY A 162 21.89 59.53 -8.51
CA GLY A 162 22.08 60.85 -7.90
C GLY A 162 22.40 61.95 -8.92
N LEU A 163 23.21 61.65 -9.94
CA LEU A 163 23.54 62.60 -11.01
C LEU A 163 22.38 62.85 -11.98
N PHE A 164 21.54 61.83 -12.24
CA PHE A 164 20.32 61.99 -13.05
C PHE A 164 19.28 62.86 -12.33
N TRP A 165 19.16 62.73 -11.00
CA TRP A 165 18.24 63.51 -10.18
C TRP A 165 18.66 64.99 -10.07
N LEU A 166 19.96 65.25 -9.89
CA LEU A 166 20.52 66.61 -9.90
C LEU A 166 20.46 67.27 -11.28
N TRP A 167 20.57 66.51 -12.38
CA TRP A 167 20.38 67.02 -13.74
C TRP A 167 18.91 67.38 -14.03
N ARG A 168 17.96 66.58 -13.54
CA ARG A 168 16.51 66.80 -13.74
C ARG A 168 15.97 67.98 -12.92
N MET A 169 16.49 68.21 -11.71
CA MET A 169 16.11 69.35 -10.86
C MET A 169 16.60 70.71 -11.37
N ARG A 170 17.55 70.74 -12.32
CA ARG A 170 18.08 71.98 -12.90
C ARG A 170 17.33 72.50 -14.12
N ARG A 171 16.32 71.78 -14.63
CA ARG A 171 15.67 72.08 -15.92
C ARG A 171 14.18 72.40 -15.92
N HIS A 172 13.46 72.28 -14.80
CA HIS A 172 12.06 72.71 -14.78
C HIS A 172 11.70 73.41 -13.47
N SER A 173 11.53 74.72 -13.58
CA SER A 173 10.84 75.57 -12.64
C SER A 173 9.33 75.31 -12.75
N GLY A 174 8.68 74.93 -11.65
CA GLY A 174 7.23 75.03 -11.52
C GLY A 174 6.53 73.73 -11.10
N ALA A 175 5.71 73.89 -10.05
CA ALA A 175 4.73 72.94 -9.50
C ALA A 175 5.27 71.82 -8.58
N LEU A 176 5.34 72.16 -7.29
CA LEU A 176 5.27 71.22 -6.17
C LEU A 176 3.93 70.47 -6.20
N LEU A 177 3.97 69.15 -6.20
CA LEU A 177 2.83 68.31 -5.81
C LEU A 177 3.33 67.25 -4.83
N VAL A 178 2.82 67.37 -3.60
CA VAL A 178 3.10 66.49 -2.47
C VAL A 178 2.39 65.16 -2.71
N SER A 179 3.11 64.05 -2.56
CA SER A 179 2.53 62.75 -2.22
C SER A 179 3.53 62.02 -1.34
N GLY A 180 3.26 62.05 -0.03
CA GLY A 180 4.02 61.30 0.95
C GLY A 180 3.64 59.83 0.89
N ILE A 181 4.64 58.95 0.76
CA ILE A 181 4.52 57.54 1.12
C ILE A 181 5.52 57.32 2.25
N ALA A 182 5.00 57.22 3.47
CA ALA A 182 5.73 56.67 4.60
C ALA A 182 5.78 55.15 4.43
N LEU A 183 6.95 54.62 4.06
CA LEU A 183 7.23 53.18 4.11
C LEU A 183 7.54 52.80 5.57
N MET A 184 6.48 52.46 6.32
CA MET A 184 6.58 51.73 7.58
C MET A 184 6.96 50.28 7.24
N ILE A 185 8.20 49.89 7.53
CA ILE A 185 8.62 48.48 7.51
C ILE A 185 8.04 47.84 8.78
N GLY A 186 6.83 47.28 8.67
CA GLY A 186 6.27 46.37 9.66
C GLY A 186 6.86 44.99 9.45
N ALA A 187 7.73 44.53 10.36
CA ALA A 187 8.05 43.12 10.47
C ALA A 187 6.87 42.43 11.16
N SER A 188 5.97 41.81 10.38
CA SER A 188 4.99 40.88 10.95
C SER A 188 5.72 39.64 11.48
N PRO A 189 5.41 39.13 12.68
CA PRO A 189 5.88 37.82 13.08
C PRO A 189 5.29 36.79 12.13
N VAL A 190 6.14 35.92 11.58
CA VAL A 190 5.72 34.74 10.82
C VAL A 190 4.82 33.90 11.73
N THR A 191 3.58 33.66 11.32
CA THR A 191 2.68 32.74 12.01
C THR A 191 2.85 31.33 11.48
N GLU A 192 2.46 30.35 12.29
CA GLU A 192 2.71 28.91 12.14
C GLU A 192 2.11 28.28 10.85
N ALA A 193 1.26 29.03 10.13
CA ALA A 193 0.49 28.60 8.95
C ALA A 193 1.21 28.75 7.60
N ASP A 194 2.44 29.29 7.56
CA ASP A 194 3.15 29.60 6.30
C ASP A 194 4.14 28.52 5.82
N LEU A 195 4.17 27.35 6.46
CA LEU A 195 5.07 26.24 6.09
C LEU A 195 4.46 25.43 4.95
N ARG A 196 5.19 25.31 3.84
CA ARG A 196 4.71 24.58 2.65
C ARG A 196 5.80 23.67 2.09
N ILE A 197 5.40 22.45 1.75
CA ILE A 197 6.13 21.60 0.80
C ILE A 197 5.68 22.06 -0.59
N ALA A 198 6.62 22.34 -1.48
CA ALA A 198 6.32 22.69 -2.86
C ALA A 198 6.91 21.62 -3.78
N PRO A 199 6.08 20.79 -4.44
CA PRO A 199 4.60 20.70 -4.35
C PRO A 199 4.07 20.07 -3.04
N ALA A 200 2.78 20.26 -2.73
CA ALA A 200 2.15 19.76 -1.50
C ALA A 200 2.06 18.22 -1.41
N GLN A 201 2.25 17.57 -2.55
CA GLN A 201 2.36 16.13 -2.75
C GLN A 201 3.58 15.91 -3.65
N LEU A 202 4.40 14.92 -3.33
CA LEU A 202 5.59 14.58 -4.10
C LEU A 202 5.28 13.36 -4.97
N ASP A 203 5.54 13.44 -6.26
CA ASP A 203 5.40 12.32 -7.18
C ASP A 203 6.75 11.59 -7.30
N PHE A 204 6.69 10.27 -7.21
CA PHE A 204 7.87 9.40 -7.24
C PHE A 204 7.92 8.61 -8.54
N ALA A 205 9.13 8.37 -9.02
CA ALA A 205 9.37 7.33 -10.00
C ALA A 205 9.84 6.10 -9.26
N ASP A 206 9.01 5.06 -9.27
CA ASP A 206 9.50 3.70 -9.13
C ASP A 206 10.36 3.43 -10.39
N ALA A 207 11.67 3.37 -10.18
CA ALA A 207 12.62 3.17 -11.28
C ALA A 207 12.56 1.75 -11.83
N ALA A 208 11.97 0.80 -11.09
CA ALA A 208 11.95 -0.60 -11.43
C ALA A 208 10.60 -1.03 -12.00
N ASN A 209 9.46 -0.68 -11.37
CA ASN A 209 8.14 -1.26 -11.64
C ASN A 209 8.25 -2.77 -11.99
N ASP A 210 9.16 -3.46 -11.30
CA ASP A 210 9.65 -4.78 -11.67
C ASP A 210 8.85 -5.83 -10.90
N SER A 211 7.54 -5.74 -11.09
CA SER A 211 6.45 -6.60 -10.59
C SER A 211 6.59 -8.13 -10.85
N VAL A 212 7.76 -8.59 -11.31
CA VAL A 212 8.06 -9.96 -11.74
C VAL A 212 8.98 -10.74 -10.78
N ASN A 213 9.41 -10.16 -9.65
CA ASN A 213 10.31 -10.82 -8.70
C ASN A 213 9.64 -11.25 -7.37
N GLN A 214 10.34 -12.04 -6.55
CA GLN A 214 9.86 -12.58 -5.26
C GLN A 214 9.47 -11.51 -4.21
N SER A 215 9.75 -10.23 -4.47
CA SER A 215 9.40 -9.07 -3.64
C SER A 215 8.02 -8.50 -3.91
N ALA A 216 7.31 -8.98 -4.93
CA ALA A 216 6.19 -8.26 -5.51
C ALA A 216 4.98 -8.07 -4.55
N ALA A 217 4.88 -8.86 -3.48
CA ALA A 217 3.90 -8.65 -2.40
C ALA A 217 4.08 -7.27 -1.72
N TYR A 218 5.32 -6.75 -1.68
CA TYR A 218 5.70 -5.53 -0.98
C TYR A 218 6.18 -4.42 -1.94
N ASP A 219 5.75 -4.45 -3.20
CA ASP A 219 6.11 -3.39 -4.17
C ASP A 219 5.68 -2.03 -3.63
N LEU A 220 6.63 -1.10 -3.62
CA LEU A 220 6.40 0.29 -3.29
C LEU A 220 5.65 0.97 -4.45
N ARG A 221 4.40 1.39 -4.20
CA ARG A 221 3.52 1.92 -5.25
C ARG A 221 3.56 3.43 -5.36
N ALA A 222 3.50 4.10 -4.22
CA ALA A 222 3.50 5.54 -4.15
C ALA A 222 4.12 6.00 -2.83
N VAL A 223 4.68 7.19 -2.85
CA VAL A 223 5.06 7.89 -1.62
C VAL A 223 4.44 9.27 -1.73
N SER A 224 3.88 9.77 -0.63
CA SER A 224 3.50 11.17 -0.52
C SER A 224 4.04 11.73 0.79
N ALA A 225 4.31 13.03 0.82
CA ALA A 225 4.80 13.70 2.01
C ALA A 225 4.00 14.98 2.21
N ILE A 226 3.38 15.12 3.38
CA ILE A 226 2.55 16.25 3.74
C ILE A 226 2.98 16.76 5.12
N LEU A 227 3.06 18.07 5.29
CA LEU A 227 3.31 18.68 6.59
C LEU A 227 1.97 19.03 7.25
N GLU A 228 1.65 18.36 8.35
CA GLU A 228 0.40 18.54 9.11
C GLU A 228 0.70 18.45 10.62
N ASP A 229 0.08 19.29 11.45
CA ASP A 229 0.24 19.26 12.92
C ASP A 229 1.69 19.27 13.44
N ARG A 230 2.59 20.00 12.76
CA ARG A 230 4.04 20.05 13.06
C ARG A 230 4.79 18.71 12.85
N MET A 231 4.18 17.79 12.11
CA MET A 231 4.75 16.50 11.73
C MET A 231 4.87 16.45 10.20
N LEU A 232 6.03 16.03 9.70
CA LEU A 232 6.13 15.58 8.31
C LEU A 232 5.59 14.16 8.27
N LYS A 233 4.37 14.02 7.74
CA LYS A 233 3.73 12.73 7.49
C LYS A 233 4.22 12.23 6.12
N VAL A 234 5.03 11.18 6.12
CA VAL A 234 5.41 10.48 4.89
C VAL A 234 4.54 9.24 4.81
N ARG A 235 3.65 9.23 3.82
CA ARG A 235 2.77 8.11 3.52
C ARG A 235 3.41 7.27 2.43
N VAL A 236 3.43 5.97 2.64
CA VAL A 236 4.10 5.03 1.76
C VAL A 236 3.08 3.94 1.42
N SER A 237 2.64 3.92 0.16
CA SER A 237 1.65 2.97 -0.34
C SER A 237 2.35 1.72 -0.87
N TYR A 238 1.87 0.56 -0.47
CA TYR A 238 2.40 -0.76 -0.77
C TYR A 238 1.33 -1.69 -1.32
N SER A 239 1.72 -2.59 -2.20
CA SER A 239 0.79 -3.57 -2.79
C SER A 239 0.12 -4.46 -1.74
N ASN A 240 0.85 -4.89 -0.70
CA ASN A 240 0.31 -5.66 0.42
C ASN A 240 1.32 -5.73 1.59
N LEU A 241 1.07 -5.02 2.68
CA LEU A 241 1.86 -5.14 3.92
C LEU A 241 1.33 -6.21 4.85
N GLU A 242 0.12 -6.71 4.62
CA GLU A 242 -0.43 -7.75 5.47
C GLU A 242 0.41 -9.02 5.41
N ARG A 243 0.64 -9.60 6.59
CA ARG A 243 1.07 -10.98 6.69
C ARG A 243 -0.01 -11.89 6.08
N ALA A 244 0.41 -13.02 5.51
CA ALA A 244 -0.49 -14.09 5.12
C ALA A 244 -1.59 -14.31 6.18
N LEU A 245 -2.85 -14.28 5.74
CA LEU A 245 -4.03 -14.44 6.60
C LEU A 245 -4.14 -15.86 7.16
N LEU A 246 -3.55 -16.82 6.45
CA LEU A 246 -3.49 -18.23 6.82
C LEU A 246 -2.04 -18.69 6.90
N ALA A 247 -1.73 -19.48 7.91
CA ALA A 247 -0.50 -20.25 8.04
C ALA A 247 -0.51 -21.47 7.10
N ASP A 248 0.62 -22.17 7.00
CA ASP A 248 0.76 -23.36 6.14
C ASP A 248 -0.20 -24.50 6.51
N THR A 249 -0.76 -24.52 7.72
CA THR A 249 -1.83 -25.44 8.11
C THR A 249 -2.91 -24.66 8.83
N ASP A 250 -4.07 -24.54 8.20
CA ASP A 250 -5.14 -23.70 8.71
C ASP A 250 -6.52 -24.07 8.18
N ARG A 251 -7.54 -23.32 8.62
CA ARG A 251 -8.94 -23.54 8.26
C ARG A 251 -9.61 -22.26 7.76
N MET A 252 -10.51 -22.40 6.80
CA MET A 252 -11.26 -21.27 6.25
C MET A 252 -12.75 -21.61 6.11
N LEU A 253 -13.61 -20.71 6.57
CA LEU A 253 -15.05 -20.81 6.41
C LEU A 253 -15.51 -19.95 5.24
N PHE A 254 -16.37 -20.50 4.39
CA PHE A 254 -17.02 -19.78 3.29
C PHE A 254 -18.50 -19.60 3.58
N ILE A 255 -18.99 -18.37 3.51
CA ILE A 255 -20.40 -18.01 3.61
C ILE A 255 -20.77 -17.36 2.28
N GLY A 256 -21.65 -18.00 1.52
CA GLY A 256 -21.99 -17.51 0.19
C GLY A 256 -23.11 -18.25 -0.52
N ASN A 257 -23.12 -18.19 -1.84
CA ASN A 257 -24.15 -18.81 -2.65
C ASN A 257 -23.56 -19.63 -3.81
N SER A 258 -24.35 -19.82 -4.87
CA SER A 258 -23.96 -20.65 -6.01
C SER A 258 -22.65 -20.20 -6.66
N LEU A 259 -22.30 -18.91 -6.63
CA LEU A 259 -21.01 -18.41 -7.13
C LEU A 259 -19.82 -18.91 -6.29
N THR A 260 -20.05 -19.23 -5.02
CA THR A 260 -19.09 -19.87 -4.12
C THR A 260 -19.10 -21.40 -4.25
N SER A 261 -20.24 -22.07 -4.43
CA SER A 261 -20.23 -23.56 -4.52
C SER A 261 -19.95 -24.12 -5.92
N THR A 262 -20.14 -23.34 -6.98
CA THR A 262 -19.95 -23.82 -8.36
C THR A 262 -18.51 -24.33 -8.57
N ASN A 263 -18.39 -25.48 -9.22
CA ASN A 263 -17.14 -26.22 -9.42
C ASN A 263 -16.37 -26.54 -8.12
N SER A 264 -17.05 -26.53 -6.96
CA SER A 264 -16.45 -26.78 -5.64
C SER A 264 -15.28 -25.83 -5.32
N LEU A 265 -15.45 -24.52 -5.57
CA LEU A 265 -14.41 -23.51 -5.40
C LEU A 265 -13.65 -23.60 -4.05
N PRO A 266 -14.29 -23.76 -2.88
CA PRO A 266 -13.56 -23.94 -1.62
C PRO A 266 -12.61 -25.14 -1.64
N GLN A 267 -13.08 -26.28 -2.14
CA GLN A 267 -12.23 -27.48 -2.25
C GLN A 267 -11.14 -27.30 -3.33
N MET A 268 -11.41 -26.57 -4.41
CA MET A 268 -10.41 -26.22 -5.41
C MET A 268 -9.29 -25.37 -4.79
N LEU A 269 -9.62 -24.35 -3.99
CA LEU A 269 -8.64 -23.57 -3.23
C LEU A 269 -7.79 -24.47 -2.32
N SER A 270 -8.42 -25.38 -1.57
CA SER A 270 -7.70 -26.33 -0.71
C SER A 270 -6.69 -27.18 -1.49
N ARG A 271 -7.03 -27.61 -2.71
CA ARG A 271 -6.11 -28.36 -3.58
C ARG A 271 -5.01 -27.50 -4.19
N ILE A 272 -5.29 -26.24 -4.53
CA ILE A 272 -4.27 -25.27 -4.96
C ILE A 272 -3.27 -25.04 -3.82
N ALA A 273 -3.76 -24.83 -2.59
CA ALA A 273 -2.94 -24.70 -1.40
C ALA A 273 -2.04 -25.94 -1.20
N LEU A 274 -2.56 -27.14 -1.42
CA LEU A 274 -1.79 -28.39 -1.36
C LEU A 274 -0.67 -28.46 -2.41
N GLN A 275 -0.91 -27.97 -3.63
CA GLN A 275 0.14 -27.87 -4.65
C GLN A 275 1.27 -26.91 -4.23
N ALA A 276 0.96 -25.91 -3.40
CA ALA A 276 1.93 -24.99 -2.80
C ALA A 276 2.56 -25.50 -1.49
N GLY A 277 2.31 -26.77 -1.10
CA GLY A 277 2.85 -27.36 0.13
C GLY A 277 2.08 -27.00 1.40
N LYS A 278 0.85 -26.49 1.28
CA LYS A 278 0.01 -26.04 2.41
C LYS A 278 -1.16 -27.00 2.65
N THR A 279 -1.69 -27.01 3.86
CA THR A 279 -2.86 -27.78 4.25
C THR A 279 -3.98 -26.84 4.65
N LEU A 280 -5.02 -26.74 3.82
CA LEU A 280 -6.18 -25.90 4.10
C LEU A 280 -7.43 -26.76 4.27
N GLU A 281 -7.99 -26.78 5.47
CA GLU A 281 -9.35 -27.29 5.68
C GLU A 281 -10.37 -26.21 5.29
N VAL A 282 -11.36 -26.59 4.50
CA VAL A 282 -12.42 -25.67 4.09
C VAL A 282 -13.77 -26.18 4.54
N LYS A 283 -14.58 -25.26 5.07
CA LYS A 283 -16.00 -25.49 5.30
C LYS A 283 -16.78 -24.43 4.55
N SER A 284 -17.97 -24.76 4.08
CA SER A 284 -18.83 -23.82 3.40
C SER A 284 -20.28 -23.93 3.88
N ILE A 285 -20.92 -22.78 4.08
CA ILE A 285 -22.34 -22.62 4.30
C ILE A 285 -22.87 -21.85 3.11
N VAL A 286 -23.53 -22.58 2.21
CA VAL A 286 -23.94 -22.07 0.91
C VAL A 286 -25.43 -22.22 0.74
N MET A 287 -26.10 -21.14 0.35
CA MET A 287 -27.52 -21.13 0.01
C MET A 287 -27.69 -20.48 -1.38
N ASN A 288 -28.31 -21.20 -2.31
CA ASN A 288 -28.43 -20.72 -3.70
C ASN A 288 -29.15 -19.37 -3.77
N GLY A 289 -28.55 -18.40 -4.50
CA GLY A 289 -29.09 -17.04 -4.64
C GLY A 289 -29.06 -16.18 -3.38
N ALA A 290 -28.60 -16.70 -2.24
CA ALA A 290 -28.71 -15.99 -0.97
C ALA A 290 -27.77 -14.80 -0.86
N SER A 291 -28.26 -13.81 -0.13
CA SER A 291 -27.57 -12.63 0.38
C SER A 291 -26.92 -12.89 1.74
N LEU A 292 -26.07 -11.95 2.20
CA LEU A 292 -25.53 -12.01 3.56
C LEU A 292 -26.64 -11.90 4.62
N GLU A 293 -27.71 -11.14 4.37
CA GLU A 293 -28.87 -11.07 5.27
C GLU A 293 -29.48 -12.44 5.54
N GLU A 294 -29.72 -13.20 4.47
CA GLU A 294 -30.35 -14.52 4.61
C GLU A 294 -29.44 -15.48 5.38
N HIS A 295 -28.13 -15.38 5.19
CA HIS A 295 -27.15 -16.11 5.99
C HIS A 295 -27.15 -15.69 7.45
N TRP A 296 -27.36 -14.41 7.76
CA TRP A 296 -27.41 -13.91 9.13
C TRP A 296 -28.55 -14.54 9.92
N TYR A 297 -29.71 -14.69 9.29
CA TYR A 297 -30.87 -15.34 9.90
C TYR A 297 -30.85 -16.88 9.81
N HIS A 298 -29.89 -17.44 9.09
CA HIS A 298 -29.70 -18.88 9.04
C HIS A 298 -28.88 -19.36 10.26
N SER A 299 -29.55 -19.99 11.22
CA SER A 299 -28.95 -20.40 12.50
C SER A 299 -27.67 -21.24 12.41
N ALA A 300 -27.45 -21.99 11.32
CA ALA A 300 -26.21 -22.73 11.15
C ALA A 300 -25.00 -21.81 10.89
N THR A 301 -25.21 -20.65 10.26
CA THR A 301 -24.15 -19.71 9.91
C THR A 301 -23.51 -19.11 11.16
N LEU A 302 -24.32 -18.50 12.02
CA LEU A 302 -23.82 -17.88 13.25
C LEU A 302 -23.23 -18.91 14.22
N ARG A 303 -23.86 -20.08 14.36
CA ARG A 303 -23.31 -21.18 15.18
C ARG A 303 -21.95 -21.64 14.70
N GLU A 304 -21.71 -21.67 13.39
CA GLU A 304 -20.42 -22.07 12.84
C GLU A 304 -19.34 -21.00 13.07
N ILE A 305 -19.69 -19.72 12.94
CA ILE A 305 -18.78 -18.61 13.28
C ILE A 305 -18.44 -18.63 14.78
N GLU A 306 -19.43 -18.85 15.64
CA GLU A 306 -19.27 -18.92 17.10
C GLU A 306 -18.50 -20.17 17.55
N ALA A 307 -18.53 -21.26 16.78
CA ALA A 307 -17.64 -22.40 17.00
C ALA A 307 -16.14 -22.02 16.80
N GLY A 308 -15.89 -20.85 16.20
CA GLY A 308 -14.58 -20.23 16.03
C GLY A 308 -13.70 -21.02 15.10
N ASN A 309 -12.38 -21.05 15.38
CA ASN A 309 -11.43 -21.96 14.74
C ASN A 309 -11.12 -21.69 13.25
N TYR A 310 -11.64 -20.59 12.70
CA TYR A 310 -11.35 -20.10 11.35
C TYR A 310 -10.62 -18.76 11.44
N PRO A 311 -9.31 -18.69 11.17
CA PRO A 311 -8.61 -17.41 11.07
C PRO A 311 -9.18 -16.51 9.96
N VAL A 312 -9.79 -17.10 8.93
CA VAL A 312 -10.47 -16.36 7.85
C VAL A 312 -11.89 -16.89 7.63
N VAL A 313 -12.85 -15.96 7.57
CA VAL A 313 -14.23 -16.21 7.16
C VAL A 313 -14.52 -15.40 5.90
N SER A 314 -14.66 -16.09 4.77
CA SER A 314 -15.03 -15.49 3.50
C SER A 314 -16.52 -15.19 3.44
N LEU A 315 -16.85 -13.94 3.11
CA LEU A 315 -18.19 -13.43 2.90
C LEU A 315 -18.39 -13.13 1.42
N GLN A 316 -19.44 -13.73 0.85
CA GLN A 316 -19.82 -13.55 -0.55
C GLN A 316 -21.33 -13.44 -0.67
N GLN A 317 -21.81 -12.47 -1.46
CA GLN A 317 -23.24 -12.31 -1.77
C GLN A 317 -23.47 -12.48 -3.26
N GLY A 318 -23.22 -11.47 -4.06
CA GLY A 318 -23.45 -11.47 -5.50
C GLY A 318 -22.71 -10.28 -6.09
N PRO A 319 -22.97 -9.88 -7.34
CA PRO A 319 -22.24 -8.77 -7.94
C PRO A 319 -22.38 -7.47 -7.14
N SER A 320 -23.53 -7.21 -6.51
CA SER A 320 -23.76 -5.96 -5.76
C SER A 320 -23.45 -4.70 -6.59
N SER A 321 -23.85 -4.69 -7.86
CA SER A 321 -23.55 -3.62 -8.82
C SER A 321 -24.52 -2.43 -8.80
N LEU A 322 -25.66 -2.56 -8.11
CA LEU A 322 -26.67 -1.50 -7.98
C LEU A 322 -26.59 -0.85 -6.60
N PRO A 323 -26.86 0.45 -6.44
CA PRO A 323 -26.76 1.16 -5.15
C PRO A 323 -27.42 0.42 -3.98
N GLU A 324 -28.63 -0.10 -4.18
CA GLU A 324 -29.35 -0.83 -3.12
C GLU A 324 -28.63 -2.12 -2.72
N SER A 325 -28.07 -2.82 -3.70
CA SER A 325 -27.30 -4.06 -3.46
C SER A 325 -25.89 -3.80 -2.91
N GLN A 326 -25.33 -2.61 -3.14
CA GLN A 326 -24.09 -2.14 -2.52
C GLN A 326 -24.33 -1.86 -1.04
N ASP A 327 -25.32 -1.01 -0.72
CA ASP A 327 -25.70 -0.69 0.66
C ASP A 327 -26.04 -1.95 1.47
N HIS A 328 -26.70 -2.91 0.83
CA HIS A 328 -26.99 -4.21 1.42
C HIS A 328 -25.71 -4.99 1.77
N LEU A 329 -24.78 -5.12 0.82
CA LEU A 329 -23.50 -5.79 1.05
C LEU A 329 -22.73 -5.13 2.19
N LEU A 330 -22.61 -3.80 2.19
CA LEU A 330 -21.90 -3.04 3.22
C LEU A 330 -22.52 -3.28 4.61
N SER A 331 -23.83 -3.09 4.73
CA SER A 331 -24.56 -3.20 6.01
C SER A 331 -24.40 -4.58 6.63
N TRP A 332 -24.52 -5.64 5.83
CA TRP A 332 -24.45 -7.01 6.34
C TRP A 332 -23.01 -7.48 6.56
N SER A 333 -22.04 -7.03 5.77
CA SER A 333 -20.63 -7.30 6.02
C SER A 333 -20.20 -6.75 7.38
N VAL A 334 -20.60 -5.51 7.71
CA VAL A 334 -20.34 -4.90 9.02
C VAL A 334 -20.98 -5.70 10.16
N ARG A 335 -22.20 -6.22 9.97
CA ARG A 335 -22.86 -7.06 10.99
C ARG A 335 -22.10 -8.37 11.23
N PHE A 336 -21.60 -9.03 10.19
CA PHE A 336 -20.79 -10.23 10.32
C PHE A 336 -19.41 -9.99 10.94
N ASN A 337 -18.84 -8.79 10.79
CA ASN A 337 -17.52 -8.47 11.34
C ASN A 337 -17.42 -8.74 12.85
N ALA A 338 -18.41 -8.26 13.63
CA ALA A 338 -18.38 -8.39 15.09
C ALA A 338 -18.28 -9.85 15.59
N PRO A 339 -19.19 -10.79 15.21
CA PRO A 339 -19.08 -12.18 15.66
C PRO A 339 -17.85 -12.91 15.08
N ILE A 340 -17.40 -12.57 13.87
CA ILE A 340 -16.18 -13.16 13.29
C ILE A 340 -14.96 -12.77 14.14
N ARG A 341 -14.79 -11.48 14.43
CA ARG A 341 -13.68 -10.94 15.24
C ARG A 341 -13.73 -11.45 16.67
N ALA A 342 -14.92 -11.50 17.28
CA ALA A 342 -15.11 -12.01 18.64
C ALA A 342 -14.62 -13.46 18.80
N ASN A 343 -14.57 -14.23 17.71
CA ASN A 343 -14.10 -15.62 17.69
C ASN A 343 -12.72 -15.78 17.03
N GLY A 344 -11.95 -14.70 16.93
CA GLY A 344 -10.56 -14.71 16.45
C GLY A 344 -10.39 -14.84 14.94
N GLY A 345 -11.48 -14.75 14.18
CA GLY A 345 -11.44 -14.73 12.72
C GLY A 345 -11.32 -13.34 12.13
N ARG A 346 -10.95 -13.27 10.86
CA ARG A 346 -10.96 -12.06 10.05
C ARG A 346 -11.93 -12.21 8.87
N PRO A 347 -12.79 -11.22 8.61
CA PRO A 347 -13.61 -11.23 7.40
C PRO A 347 -12.74 -11.13 6.14
N LEU A 348 -13.10 -11.87 5.10
CA LEU A 348 -12.57 -11.71 3.75
C LEU A 348 -13.74 -11.50 2.79
N LEU A 349 -13.73 -10.39 2.06
CA LEU A 349 -14.75 -10.05 1.09
C LEU A 349 -14.37 -10.65 -0.26
N PHE A 350 -15.07 -11.72 -0.64
CA PHE A 350 -14.82 -12.44 -1.89
C PHE A 350 -15.61 -11.80 -3.02
N MET A 351 -14.96 -10.88 -3.73
CA MET A 351 -15.53 -10.17 -4.87
C MET A 351 -15.73 -11.13 -6.04
N VAL A 352 -16.94 -11.11 -6.58
CA VAL A 352 -17.31 -11.84 -7.79
C VAL A 352 -17.34 -10.90 -9.00
N TRP A 353 -17.82 -11.39 -10.14
CA TRP A 353 -18.01 -10.66 -11.38
C TRP A 353 -19.51 -10.40 -11.61
N PRO A 354 -19.89 -9.39 -12.42
CA PRO A 354 -21.27 -9.22 -12.88
C PRO A 354 -21.65 -10.33 -13.89
N ASP A 355 -22.91 -10.41 -14.29
CA ASP A 355 -23.27 -11.22 -15.46
C ASP A 355 -22.64 -10.65 -16.74
N TRP A 356 -22.44 -11.51 -17.75
CA TRP A 356 -21.79 -11.14 -19.01
C TRP A 356 -22.44 -9.93 -19.69
N SER A 357 -23.78 -9.79 -19.59
CA SER A 357 -24.49 -8.66 -20.20
C SER A 357 -24.27 -7.33 -19.48
N ARG A 358 -23.69 -7.37 -18.27
CA ARG A 358 -23.46 -6.23 -17.37
C ARG A 358 -21.99 -6.05 -17.00
N LEU A 359 -21.06 -6.51 -17.83
CA LEU A 359 -19.61 -6.32 -17.60
C LEU A 359 -19.21 -4.85 -17.38
N GLY A 360 -19.96 -3.90 -17.92
CA GLY A 360 -19.76 -2.46 -17.68
C GLY A 360 -19.93 -2.02 -16.22
N TYR A 361 -20.54 -2.85 -15.37
CA TYR A 361 -20.71 -2.59 -13.93
C TYR A 361 -19.60 -3.20 -13.07
N LEU A 362 -18.53 -3.76 -13.65
CA LEU A 362 -17.48 -4.41 -12.87
C LEU A 362 -16.83 -3.47 -11.86
N ASP A 363 -16.65 -2.19 -12.20
CA ASP A 363 -16.11 -1.19 -11.27
C ASP A 363 -17.04 -0.97 -10.07
N ASP A 364 -18.37 -0.96 -10.30
CA ASP A 364 -19.36 -0.86 -9.21
C ASP A 364 -19.30 -2.10 -8.29
N VAL A 365 -19.13 -3.29 -8.87
CA VAL A 365 -18.91 -4.52 -8.09
C VAL A 365 -17.63 -4.40 -7.26
N ARG A 366 -16.51 -3.97 -7.87
CA ARG A 366 -15.22 -3.79 -7.18
C ARG A 366 -15.37 -2.85 -6.00
N ASN A 367 -15.86 -1.63 -6.26
CA ASN A 367 -15.96 -0.58 -5.27
C ASN A 367 -16.83 -1.02 -4.09
N SER A 368 -17.89 -1.80 -4.33
CA SER A 368 -18.78 -2.31 -3.29
C SER A 368 -18.08 -3.28 -2.33
N TYR A 369 -17.31 -4.25 -2.86
CA TYR A 369 -16.60 -5.24 -2.05
C TYR A 369 -15.34 -4.66 -1.41
N GLU A 370 -14.64 -3.76 -2.10
CA GLU A 370 -13.49 -3.04 -1.55
C GLU A 370 -13.92 -2.18 -0.36
N THR A 371 -14.98 -1.40 -0.51
CA THR A 371 -15.55 -0.61 0.59
C THR A 371 -16.02 -1.51 1.74
N ALA A 372 -16.65 -2.66 1.44
CA ALA A 372 -17.04 -3.63 2.47
C ALA A 372 -15.83 -4.19 3.23
N ALA A 373 -14.72 -4.45 2.54
CA ALA A 373 -13.48 -4.91 3.16
C ALA A 373 -12.91 -3.83 4.08
N THR A 374 -12.81 -2.59 3.61
CA THR A 374 -12.36 -1.45 4.42
C THR A 374 -13.23 -1.25 5.67
N MET A 375 -14.57 -1.25 5.53
CA MET A 375 -15.50 -1.06 6.66
C MET A 375 -15.45 -2.18 7.71
N THR A 376 -14.93 -3.36 7.34
CA THR A 376 -14.79 -4.50 8.25
C THR A 376 -13.35 -4.72 8.72
N GLU A 377 -12.42 -3.86 8.28
CA GLU A 377 -10.97 -4.08 8.39
C GLU A 377 -10.57 -5.48 7.86
N GLY A 378 -11.38 -6.00 6.94
CA GLY A 378 -11.28 -7.33 6.35
C GLY A 378 -10.31 -7.36 5.18
N ALA A 379 -10.06 -8.55 4.68
CA ALA A 379 -9.30 -8.74 3.45
C ALA A 379 -10.20 -8.64 2.22
N PHE A 380 -9.60 -8.33 1.06
CA PHE A 380 -10.30 -8.23 -0.22
C PHE A 380 -9.74 -9.26 -1.21
N ALA A 381 -10.60 -10.12 -1.77
CA ALA A 381 -10.24 -11.09 -2.80
C ALA A 381 -10.87 -10.71 -4.15
N PRO A 382 -10.14 -10.05 -5.06
CA PRO A 382 -10.67 -9.37 -6.24
C PRO A 382 -10.84 -10.29 -7.48
N ALA A 383 -11.61 -11.38 -7.38
CA ALA A 383 -11.66 -12.37 -8.48
C ALA A 383 -12.24 -11.81 -9.78
N GLY A 384 -13.21 -10.89 -9.71
CA GLY A 384 -13.72 -10.18 -10.90
C GLY A 384 -12.64 -9.34 -11.61
N ILE A 385 -11.68 -8.76 -10.87
CA ILE A 385 -10.55 -8.03 -11.45
C ILE A 385 -9.54 -8.99 -12.08
N ALA A 386 -9.31 -10.15 -11.45
CA ALA A 386 -8.48 -11.19 -12.06
C ALA A 386 -9.04 -11.64 -13.40
N TRP A 387 -10.37 -11.80 -13.50
CA TRP A 387 -11.06 -12.10 -14.76
C TRP A 387 -10.86 -11.01 -15.81
N GLN A 388 -11.06 -9.74 -15.46
CA GLN A 388 -10.83 -8.62 -16.35
C GLN A 388 -9.39 -8.60 -16.88
N ARG A 389 -8.40 -8.82 -16.02
CA ARG A 389 -6.99 -8.87 -16.41
C ARG A 389 -6.70 -10.04 -17.35
N ALA A 390 -7.26 -11.22 -17.08
CA ALA A 390 -7.11 -12.36 -17.96
C ALA A 390 -7.72 -12.10 -19.34
N TRP A 391 -8.88 -11.45 -19.42
CA TRP A 391 -9.49 -11.06 -20.71
C TRP A 391 -8.74 -9.95 -21.44
N ALA A 392 -8.04 -9.07 -20.74
CA ALA A 392 -7.19 -8.07 -21.38
C ALA A 392 -6.05 -8.73 -22.17
N ASP A 393 -5.51 -9.84 -21.65
CA ASP A 393 -4.46 -10.62 -22.31
C ASP A 393 -5.00 -11.63 -23.33
N ASP A 394 -6.11 -12.31 -23.02
CA ASP A 394 -6.79 -13.25 -23.91
C ASP A 394 -8.33 -13.11 -23.82
N PRO A 395 -8.94 -12.33 -24.73
CA PRO A 395 -10.39 -12.13 -24.77
C PRO A 395 -11.20 -13.41 -25.07
N GLN A 396 -10.56 -14.49 -25.51
CA GLN A 396 -11.25 -15.75 -25.86
C GLN A 396 -11.39 -16.70 -24.66
N LEU A 397 -10.82 -16.37 -23.50
CA LEU A 397 -10.97 -17.18 -22.30
C LEU A 397 -12.44 -17.32 -21.89
N ALA A 398 -12.95 -18.56 -21.96
CA ALA A 398 -14.29 -18.91 -21.55
C ALA A 398 -14.38 -19.00 -20.02
N LEU A 399 -14.42 -17.86 -19.32
CA LEU A 399 -14.52 -17.81 -17.86
C LEU A 399 -15.95 -18.00 -17.34
N TYR A 400 -16.97 -17.70 -18.16
CA TYR A 400 -18.36 -18.01 -17.84
C TYR A 400 -18.76 -19.41 -18.30
N GLY A 401 -19.68 -20.01 -17.56
CA GLY A 401 -20.48 -21.14 -18.01
C GLY A 401 -21.54 -20.73 -19.04
N PRO A 402 -22.36 -21.69 -19.49
CA PRO A 402 -23.32 -21.47 -20.58
C PRO A 402 -24.42 -20.43 -20.28
N ASP A 403 -24.66 -20.10 -19.01
CA ASP A 403 -25.67 -19.13 -18.60
C ASP A 403 -25.17 -17.68 -18.57
N GLY A 404 -23.88 -17.45 -18.85
CA GLY A 404 -23.28 -16.12 -18.85
C GLY A 404 -23.20 -15.47 -17.45
N PHE A 405 -23.34 -16.26 -16.38
CA PHE A 405 -23.28 -15.74 -15.01
C PHE A 405 -22.43 -16.62 -14.07
N HIS A 406 -22.71 -17.93 -14.02
CA HIS A 406 -21.90 -18.85 -13.22
C HIS A 406 -20.54 -19.07 -13.87
N PRO A 407 -19.49 -19.36 -13.08
CA PRO A 407 -18.16 -19.59 -13.62
C PRO A 407 -18.07 -20.93 -14.35
N SER A 408 -17.32 -20.96 -15.44
CA SER A 408 -16.77 -22.21 -15.98
C SER A 408 -15.73 -22.79 -15.02
N GLU A 409 -15.27 -24.01 -15.27
CA GLU A 409 -14.16 -24.59 -14.50
C GLU A 409 -12.90 -23.69 -14.56
N LEU A 410 -12.65 -23.04 -15.70
CA LEU A 410 -11.54 -22.10 -15.88
C LEU A 410 -11.74 -20.81 -15.08
N GLY A 411 -12.96 -20.27 -15.08
CA GLY A 411 -13.32 -19.10 -14.28
C GLY A 411 -13.21 -19.35 -12.78
N THR A 412 -13.67 -20.52 -12.32
CA THR A 412 -13.51 -20.93 -10.91
C THR A 412 -12.06 -21.11 -10.54
N TYR A 413 -11.23 -21.69 -11.42
CA TYR A 413 -9.80 -21.82 -11.18
C TYR A 413 -9.15 -20.46 -10.99
N LEU A 414 -9.41 -19.49 -11.87
CA LEU A 414 -8.89 -18.14 -11.72
C LEU A 414 -9.34 -17.48 -10.40
N ALA A 415 -10.62 -17.63 -10.02
CA ALA A 415 -11.12 -17.12 -8.75
C ALA A 415 -10.45 -17.79 -7.53
N ALA A 416 -10.19 -19.09 -7.60
CA ALA A 416 -9.50 -19.84 -6.55
C ALA A 416 -8.00 -19.46 -6.45
N LEU A 417 -7.33 -19.15 -7.57
CA LEU A 417 -5.98 -18.58 -7.57
C LEU A 417 -5.95 -17.20 -6.91
N THR A 418 -6.96 -16.36 -7.16
CA THR A 418 -7.09 -15.07 -6.49
C THR A 418 -7.26 -15.24 -4.98
N LEU A 419 -8.15 -16.13 -4.54
CA LEU A 419 -8.29 -16.44 -3.11
C LEU A 419 -6.98 -16.95 -2.52
N PHE A 420 -6.24 -17.81 -3.24
CA PHE A 420 -4.94 -18.33 -2.80
C PHE A 420 -3.93 -17.18 -2.57
N CYS A 421 -3.74 -16.28 -3.54
CA CYS A 421 -2.81 -15.16 -3.33
C CYS A 421 -3.28 -14.19 -2.24
N THR A 422 -4.59 -13.96 -2.09
CA THR A 422 -5.10 -13.11 -1.01
C THR A 422 -4.82 -13.71 0.37
N VAL A 423 -5.10 -15.00 0.58
CA VAL A 423 -5.00 -15.59 1.93
C VAL A 423 -3.59 -16.00 2.32
N TYR A 424 -2.73 -16.32 1.33
CA TYR A 424 -1.36 -16.74 1.59
C TYR A 424 -0.30 -15.69 1.24
N GLN A 425 -0.68 -14.57 0.63
CA GLN A 425 0.25 -13.53 0.17
C GLN A 425 1.40 -14.11 -0.66
N GLN A 426 1.05 -15.09 -1.50
CA GLN A 426 1.99 -15.87 -2.28
C GLN A 426 1.56 -15.88 -3.73
N SER A 427 2.52 -15.66 -4.65
CA SER A 427 2.26 -15.77 -6.08
C SER A 427 1.88 -17.21 -6.45
N PRO A 428 0.78 -17.41 -7.20
CA PRO A 428 0.44 -18.70 -7.77
C PRO A 428 1.25 -19.02 -9.04
N GLU A 429 2.09 -18.12 -9.55
CA GLU A 429 2.92 -18.40 -10.73
C GLU A 429 3.89 -19.55 -10.46
N GLY A 430 3.92 -20.51 -11.38
CA GLY A 430 4.75 -21.72 -11.25
C GLY A 430 4.06 -22.88 -10.55
N LEU A 431 2.82 -22.71 -10.07
CA LEU A 431 1.98 -23.85 -9.70
C LEU A 431 1.74 -24.76 -10.91
N PRO A 432 1.48 -26.07 -10.70
CA PRO A 432 1.23 -27.01 -11.79
C PRO A 432 0.17 -26.49 -12.78
N ALA A 433 0.41 -26.68 -14.08
CA ALA A 433 -0.49 -26.24 -15.16
C ALA A 433 -1.73 -27.15 -15.28
N GLN A 434 -2.54 -27.20 -14.23
CA GLN A 434 -3.74 -28.02 -14.15
C GLN A 434 -4.77 -27.40 -13.20
N ILE A 435 -6.05 -27.62 -13.50
CA ILE A 435 -7.16 -27.28 -12.59
C ILE A 435 -7.41 -28.48 -11.66
N PRO A 436 -7.13 -28.38 -10.36
CA PRO A 436 -7.44 -29.47 -9.44
C PRO A 436 -8.94 -29.51 -9.10
N ARG A 437 -9.50 -30.71 -9.01
CA ARG A 437 -10.90 -30.95 -8.65
C ARG A 437 -11.04 -31.52 -7.24
N ALA A 438 -12.20 -31.33 -6.63
CA ALA A 438 -12.49 -31.79 -5.27
C ALA A 438 -12.26 -33.30 -5.09
N ASN A 439 -12.61 -34.10 -6.10
CA ASN A 439 -12.45 -35.56 -6.11
C ASN A 439 -10.99 -36.04 -6.28
N GLY A 440 -10.01 -35.13 -6.33
CA GLY A 440 -8.60 -35.45 -6.51
C GLY A 440 -8.16 -35.62 -7.97
N ALA A 441 -9.08 -35.57 -8.93
CA ALA A 441 -8.72 -35.47 -10.34
C ALA A 441 -8.16 -34.08 -10.66
N SER A 442 -7.54 -33.93 -11.83
CA SER A 442 -7.09 -32.63 -12.33
C SER A 442 -7.28 -32.55 -13.85
N THR A 443 -7.57 -31.36 -14.35
CA THR A 443 -7.69 -31.07 -15.78
C THR A 443 -6.42 -30.36 -16.23
N ALA A 444 -5.64 -30.99 -17.12
CA ALA A 444 -4.45 -30.36 -17.66
C ALA A 444 -4.81 -29.09 -18.44
N LEU A 445 -4.02 -28.03 -18.27
CA LEU A 445 -4.12 -26.79 -19.03
C LEU A 445 -2.88 -26.64 -19.93
N PRO A 446 -3.00 -25.97 -21.08
CA PRO A 446 -1.82 -25.46 -21.77
C PRO A 446 -1.00 -24.58 -20.82
N GLU A 447 0.33 -24.77 -20.79
CA GLU A 447 1.20 -24.02 -19.88
C GLU A 447 1.05 -22.51 -20.02
N ALA A 448 0.88 -22.02 -21.25
CA ALA A 448 0.68 -20.60 -21.53
C ALA A 448 -0.60 -20.08 -20.87
N THR A 449 -1.72 -20.82 -20.98
CA THR A 449 -2.99 -20.48 -20.33
C THR A 449 -2.85 -20.51 -18.81
N ALA A 450 -2.21 -21.54 -18.25
CA ALA A 450 -2.00 -21.62 -16.81
C ALA A 450 -1.18 -20.45 -16.27
N ARG A 451 -0.06 -20.10 -16.93
CA ARG A 451 0.78 -18.95 -16.55
C ARG A 451 0.03 -17.63 -16.67
N LEU A 452 -0.75 -17.44 -17.73
CA LEU A 452 -1.60 -16.25 -17.90
C LEU A 452 -2.54 -16.11 -16.70
N LEU A 453 -3.31 -17.16 -16.38
CA LEU A 453 -4.27 -17.11 -15.26
C LEU A 453 -3.59 -16.90 -13.90
N GLN A 454 -2.45 -17.57 -13.65
CA GLN A 454 -1.66 -17.39 -12.43
C GLN A 454 -1.17 -15.95 -12.30
N ARG A 455 -0.62 -15.38 -13.37
CA ARG A 455 -0.19 -13.98 -13.40
C ARG A 455 -1.35 -13.02 -13.21
N SER A 456 -2.46 -13.20 -13.94
CA SER A 456 -3.64 -12.33 -13.82
C SER A 456 -4.21 -12.33 -12.39
N ALA A 457 -4.25 -13.49 -11.73
CA ALA A 457 -4.61 -13.59 -10.32
C ALA A 457 -3.62 -12.83 -9.42
N TRP A 458 -2.32 -13.05 -9.61
CA TRP A 458 -1.28 -12.39 -8.83
C TRP A 458 -1.36 -10.86 -8.96
N THR A 459 -1.44 -10.35 -10.19
CA THR A 459 -1.51 -8.92 -10.42
C THR A 459 -2.82 -8.31 -9.88
N ALA A 460 -3.93 -9.07 -9.86
CA ALA A 460 -5.17 -8.62 -9.22
C ALA A 460 -5.01 -8.51 -7.69
N CYS A 461 -4.40 -9.51 -7.06
CA CYS A 461 -4.11 -9.49 -5.61
C CYS A 461 -3.21 -8.33 -5.21
N GLN A 462 -2.23 -7.99 -6.04
CA GLN A 462 -1.29 -6.91 -5.75
C GLN A 462 -1.86 -5.53 -6.05
N ASN A 463 -2.77 -5.40 -7.03
CA ASN A 463 -3.27 -4.14 -7.56
C ASN A 463 -4.79 -4.19 -7.80
N PRO A 464 -5.59 -4.30 -6.73
CA PRO A 464 -7.03 -4.44 -6.84
C PRO A 464 -7.73 -3.25 -7.52
N GLY A 465 -7.28 -2.01 -7.27
CA GLY A 465 -7.92 -0.79 -7.77
C GLY A 465 -7.36 -0.23 -9.07
N PHE A 466 -6.48 -0.96 -9.78
CA PHE A 466 -5.98 -0.48 -11.08
C PHE A 466 -7.10 -0.60 -12.13
N PRO A 467 -7.58 0.51 -12.72
CA PRO A 467 -8.52 0.43 -13.83
C PRO A 467 -7.81 -0.26 -15.01
N GLY A 468 -8.42 -1.33 -15.54
CA GLY A 468 -7.95 -1.97 -16.77
C GLY A 468 -7.79 -0.92 -17.88
N ARG A 469 -6.62 -0.90 -18.51
CA ARG A 469 -6.27 0.06 -19.57
C ARG A 469 -7.17 -0.04 -20.79
#